data_AF-A0AAD5G2X4-F1
#
_entry.id   AF-A0AAD5G2X4-F1
#
_cell.length_a   1.000
_cell.length_b   1.000
_cell.length_c   1.000
_cell.angle_alpha   90.00
_cell.angle_beta   90.00
_cell.angle_gamma   90.00
#
_symmetry.space_group_name_H-M   'P 1'
#
loop_
_entity.id
_entity.type
_entity.pdbx_description
1 polymer ?
#
loop_
_entity_poly.entity_id
_entity_poly.type
_entity_poly.pdbx_seq_one_letter_code
_entity_poly.pdbx_strand_id
1 'polypeptide(L)'
;TSQVLENTPILTRPDYPDPFSSTPISHIHTQTNPLHIIKQHDDLWLRMKDEAISDVTNEPILKNYYFSLILSHNVIETALAAHLSIKLGTLSLSSDTLYDLFVSVLKDDQDIVAAVKHDLWAVKERDPACVSYVQCFLNFKGFLAVQAHRIAHKLWSQDRKILAVIIQNRVSEVFALDIHPGARIGYGILFDHATGLVIGETAFGFPLFQTIFSFLFMLLVIKMLNRSRTNRSPLNLPPGPRKLPLIGNIIDVHFRIILWGTWQRNMDR
;
A
#
# COMPACT_ATOMS: atom_id res chain seq x y z
N THR A 1 12.97 -71.26 -2.89
CA THR A 1 14.35 -71.17 -2.40
C THR A 1 15.23 -70.97 -3.61
N SER A 2 15.64 -69.73 -3.83
CA SER A 2 16.11 -69.19 -5.11
C SER A 2 17.61 -69.44 -5.33
N GLN A 3 17.98 -69.64 -6.60
CA GLN A 3 19.35 -69.77 -7.10
C GLN A 3 19.86 -68.43 -7.71
N VAL A 4 21.04 -68.01 -7.25
CA VAL A 4 22.27 -67.63 -8.00
C VAL A 4 22.23 -66.62 -9.18
N LEU A 5 22.86 -65.47 -8.91
CA LEU A 5 23.80 -64.59 -9.67
C LEU A 5 23.66 -64.20 -11.17
N GLU A 6 23.69 -62.86 -11.37
CA GLU A 6 24.54 -62.03 -12.28
C GLU A 6 24.59 -62.28 -13.82
N ASN A 7 24.18 -61.28 -14.63
CA ASN A 7 25.06 -60.23 -15.21
C ASN A 7 24.50 -59.51 -16.47
N THR A 8 24.76 -58.19 -16.52
CA THR A 8 24.86 -57.24 -17.66
C THR A 8 23.63 -56.60 -18.35
N PRO A 9 23.74 -55.30 -18.78
CA PRO A 9 22.60 -54.43 -19.10
C PRO A 9 22.36 -54.25 -20.61
N ILE A 10 21.10 -54.08 -21.03
CA ILE A 10 20.72 -53.79 -22.42
C ILE A 10 20.25 -52.33 -22.53
N LEU A 11 20.90 -51.60 -23.43
CA LEU A 11 20.60 -50.23 -23.88
C LEU A 11 19.24 -50.19 -24.61
N THR A 12 18.32 -49.30 -24.22
CA THR A 12 17.16 -48.91 -25.05
C THR A 12 17.09 -47.40 -25.23
N ARG A 13 16.84 -46.98 -26.47
CA ARG A 13 16.79 -45.60 -27.00
C ARG A 13 15.69 -44.73 -26.34
N PRO A 14 15.82 -43.39 -26.39
CA PRO A 14 14.78 -42.47 -25.97
C PRO A 14 13.72 -42.27 -27.07
N ASP A 15 12.44 -42.42 -26.72
CA ASP A 15 11.29 -42.09 -27.56
C ASP A 15 11.00 -40.58 -27.52
N TYR A 16 10.92 -39.95 -28.69
CA TYR A 16 10.51 -38.56 -28.88
C TYR A 16 8.98 -38.52 -29.09
N PRO A 17 8.21 -37.64 -28.43
CA PRO A 17 6.77 -37.59 -28.59
C PRO A 17 6.33 -36.89 -29.89
N ASP A 18 5.29 -37.46 -30.50
CA ASP A 18 4.62 -37.10 -31.77
C ASP A 18 3.88 -35.74 -31.68
N PRO A 19 3.90 -34.86 -32.70
CA PRO A 19 3.49 -33.45 -32.56
C PRO A 19 2.00 -33.15 -32.87
N PHE A 20 1.09 -34.13 -32.89
CA PHE A 20 -0.32 -33.90 -33.15
C PHE A 20 -1.25 -34.67 -32.21
N SER A 21 -1.42 -34.15 -30.98
CA SER A 21 -2.52 -34.54 -30.09
C SER A 21 -3.18 -33.29 -29.53
N SER A 22 -4.27 -32.88 -30.16
CA SER A 22 -5.17 -31.82 -29.73
C SER A 22 -6.05 -32.31 -28.57
N THR A 23 -5.74 -31.87 -27.35
CA THR A 23 -6.65 -31.93 -26.19
C THR A 23 -7.02 -30.52 -25.74
N PRO A 24 -8.28 -30.26 -25.36
CA PRO A 24 -8.80 -28.92 -25.15
C PRO A 24 -8.27 -28.28 -23.85
N ILE A 25 -7.99 -26.98 -23.91
CA ILE A 25 -7.56 -26.14 -22.79
C ILE A 25 -8.72 -26.05 -21.79
N SER A 26 -8.65 -26.81 -20.70
CA SER A 26 -9.52 -26.62 -19.54
C SER A 26 -8.96 -25.49 -18.67
N HIS A 27 -9.75 -24.43 -18.56
CA HIS A 27 -9.61 -23.28 -17.69
C HIS A 27 -8.83 -23.52 -16.39
N ILE A 28 -7.75 -22.76 -16.20
CA ILE A 28 -7.07 -22.58 -14.92
C ILE A 28 -8.02 -21.80 -14.02
N HIS A 29 -8.79 -22.53 -13.21
CA HIS A 29 -9.50 -21.96 -12.08
C HIS A 29 -8.48 -21.85 -10.95
N THR A 30 -7.96 -20.65 -10.69
CA THR A 30 -7.12 -20.37 -9.53
C THR A 30 -7.99 -20.48 -8.28
N GLN A 31 -8.16 -21.70 -7.77
CA GLN A 31 -8.73 -21.93 -6.45
C GLN A 31 -7.66 -21.57 -5.43
N THR A 32 -7.68 -20.33 -4.94
CA THR A 32 -6.89 -19.93 -3.78
C THR A 32 -7.41 -20.68 -2.55
N ASN A 33 -6.66 -21.69 -2.13
CA ASN A 33 -7.01 -22.55 -1.00
C ASN A 33 -7.03 -21.72 0.30
N PRO A 34 -8.16 -21.61 1.04
CA PRO A 34 -8.27 -20.77 2.24
C PRO A 34 -7.23 -21.11 3.32
N LEU A 35 -6.81 -22.37 3.39
CA LEU A 35 -5.80 -22.85 4.34
C LEU A 35 -4.39 -22.30 4.06
N HIS A 36 -4.07 -21.93 2.83
CA HIS A 36 -2.78 -21.33 2.47
C HIS A 36 -2.70 -19.85 2.91
N ILE A 37 -3.84 -19.14 2.81
CA ILE A 37 -3.98 -17.74 3.23
C ILE A 37 -3.82 -17.63 4.76
N ILE A 38 -4.45 -18.54 5.51
CA ILE A 38 -4.36 -18.57 6.98
C ILE A 38 -2.93 -18.82 7.47
N LYS A 39 -2.14 -19.66 6.78
CA LYS A 39 -0.75 -19.96 7.18
C LYS A 39 0.23 -18.82 6.89
N GLN A 40 -0.01 -18.03 5.82
CA GLN A 40 0.76 -16.82 5.51
C GLN A 40 0.55 -15.69 6.54
N HIS A 41 -0.61 -15.67 7.20
CA HIS A 41 -0.99 -14.58 8.08
C HIS A 41 -0.22 -14.52 9.41
N ASP A 42 0.24 -15.65 9.93
CA ASP A 42 1.11 -15.72 11.13
C ASP A 42 2.59 -15.54 10.77
N ASP A 43 2.98 -15.95 9.55
CA ASP A 43 4.36 -15.84 9.06
C ASP A 43 4.80 -14.38 8.90
N LEU A 44 3.93 -13.50 8.38
CA LEU A 44 4.30 -12.09 8.20
C LEU A 44 4.62 -11.40 9.53
N TRP A 45 3.84 -11.66 10.59
CA TRP A 45 4.10 -11.04 11.89
C TRP A 45 5.38 -11.58 12.53
N LEU A 46 5.63 -12.89 12.45
CA LEU A 46 6.89 -13.48 12.91
C LEU A 46 8.08 -12.89 12.17
N ARG A 47 8.00 -12.79 10.85
CA ARG A 47 9.02 -12.15 10.02
C ARG A 47 9.27 -10.70 10.41
N MET A 48 8.22 -9.94 10.74
CA MET A 48 8.38 -8.58 11.27
C MET A 48 9.12 -8.59 12.62
N LYS A 49 8.87 -9.54 13.51
CA LYS A 49 9.63 -9.63 14.76
C LYS A 49 11.10 -9.95 14.50
N ASP A 50 11.41 -10.82 13.55
CA ASP A 50 12.78 -11.15 13.16
C ASP A 50 13.52 -9.94 12.54
N GLU A 51 12.85 -9.21 11.66
CA GLU A 51 13.37 -7.96 11.07
C GLU A 51 13.64 -6.92 12.18
N ALA A 52 12.74 -6.76 13.15
CA ALA A 52 12.94 -5.87 14.29
C ALA A 52 14.11 -6.29 15.18
N ILE A 53 14.32 -7.59 15.41
CA ILE A 53 15.48 -8.11 16.16
C ILE A 53 16.79 -7.81 15.41
N SER A 54 16.80 -8.00 14.09
CA SER A 54 17.93 -7.65 13.23
C SER A 54 18.25 -6.15 13.33
N ASP A 55 17.25 -5.28 13.22
CA ASP A 55 17.45 -3.82 13.32
C ASP A 55 17.99 -3.41 14.69
N VAL A 56 17.49 -3.99 15.79
CA VAL A 56 18.00 -3.71 17.16
C VAL A 56 19.44 -4.20 17.33
N THR A 57 19.80 -5.31 16.69
CA THR A 57 21.18 -5.84 16.72
C THR A 57 22.14 -4.89 16.02
N ASN A 58 21.70 -4.32 14.89
CA ASN A 58 22.49 -3.37 14.12
C ASN A 58 22.53 -1.98 14.76
N GLU A 59 21.44 -1.54 15.40
CA GLU A 59 21.31 -0.20 16.00
C GLU A 59 20.72 -0.26 17.42
N PRO A 60 21.54 -0.57 18.45
CA PRO A 60 21.06 -0.83 19.81
C PRO A 60 20.35 0.35 20.49
N ILE A 61 20.58 1.60 20.06
CA ILE A 61 19.89 2.77 20.63
C ILE A 61 18.37 2.70 20.41
N LEU A 62 17.92 1.99 19.36
CA LEU A 62 16.51 1.82 19.02
C LEU A 62 15.84 0.67 19.78
N LYS A 63 16.54 -0.03 20.68
CA LYS A 63 16.01 -1.18 21.42
C LYS A 63 14.66 -0.91 22.07
N ASN A 64 14.54 0.18 22.83
CA ASN A 64 13.29 0.52 23.51
C ASN A 64 12.18 0.91 22.54
N TYR A 65 12.55 1.55 21.42
CA TYR A 65 11.61 1.94 20.36
C TYR A 65 10.99 0.72 19.66
N TYR A 66 11.81 -0.26 19.26
CA TYR A 66 11.31 -1.51 18.68
C TYR A 66 10.60 -2.39 19.72
N PHE A 67 11.05 -2.39 20.98
CA PHE A 67 10.39 -3.16 22.02
C PHE A 67 8.96 -2.68 22.29
N SER A 68 8.75 -1.37 22.43
CA SER A 68 7.42 -0.81 22.71
C SER A 68 6.45 -0.94 21.53
N LEU A 69 6.95 -0.89 20.30
CA LEU A 69 6.10 -0.89 19.10
C LEU A 69 5.91 -2.26 18.45
N ILE A 70 6.87 -3.19 18.60
CA ILE A 70 6.86 -4.49 17.91
C ILE A 70 7.06 -5.65 18.87
N LEU A 71 8.22 -5.72 19.56
CA LEU A 71 8.67 -6.97 20.18
C LEU A 71 7.83 -7.38 21.41
N SER A 72 7.28 -6.42 22.14
CA SER A 72 6.39 -6.66 23.29
C SER A 72 4.99 -7.14 22.91
N HIS A 73 4.62 -7.06 21.62
CA HIS A 73 3.30 -7.44 21.14
C HIS A 73 3.28 -8.88 20.62
N ASN A 74 2.17 -9.57 20.88
CA ASN A 74 1.95 -10.95 20.43
C ASN A 74 1.32 -10.99 19.04
N VAL A 75 0.56 -9.97 18.66
CA VAL A 75 -0.19 -9.90 17.40
C VAL A 75 -0.06 -8.50 16.77
N ILE A 76 -0.28 -8.39 15.46
CA ILE A 76 -0.07 -7.16 14.70
C ILE A 76 -1.05 -6.05 15.07
N GLU A 77 -2.25 -6.40 15.54
CA GLU A 77 -3.34 -5.51 15.91
C GLU A 77 -2.96 -4.66 17.12
N THR A 78 -2.40 -5.27 18.15
CA THR A 78 -1.96 -4.55 19.35
C THR A 78 -0.74 -3.69 19.06
N ALA A 79 0.16 -4.16 18.20
CA ALA A 79 1.29 -3.37 17.72
C ALA A 79 0.82 -2.13 16.92
N LEU A 80 -0.15 -2.31 16.02
CA LEU A 80 -0.69 -1.23 15.19
C LEU A 80 -1.45 -0.21 16.05
N ALA A 81 -2.27 -0.69 16.98
CA ALA A 81 -2.97 0.17 17.92
C ALA A 81 -2.00 0.98 18.77
N ALA A 82 -0.94 0.37 19.32
CA ALA A 82 0.08 1.05 20.11
C ALA A 82 0.79 2.11 19.27
N HIS A 83 1.17 1.77 18.04
CA HIS A 83 1.87 2.70 17.19
C HIS A 83 1.00 3.90 16.79
N LEU A 84 -0.23 3.66 16.33
CA LEU A 84 -1.16 4.72 15.96
C LEU A 84 -1.55 5.59 17.16
N SER A 85 -1.75 5.01 18.34
CA SER A 85 -2.16 5.76 19.53
C SER A 85 -1.05 6.69 20.03
N ILE A 86 0.21 6.26 19.97
CA ILE A 86 1.38 7.10 20.27
C ILE A 86 1.49 8.24 19.25
N LYS A 87 1.26 7.98 17.96
CA LYS A 87 1.36 9.00 16.90
C LYS A 87 0.22 10.02 16.94
N LEU A 88 -1.01 9.58 17.22
CA LEU A 88 -2.22 10.41 17.12
C LEU A 88 -2.64 11.05 18.45
N GLY A 89 -2.09 10.57 19.56
CA GLY A 89 -2.40 11.05 20.91
C GLY A 89 -2.10 12.53 21.12
N THR A 90 -2.86 13.14 22.03
CA THR A 90 -2.72 14.52 22.47
C THR A 90 -2.90 14.60 23.98
N LEU A 91 -2.67 15.78 24.57
CA LEU A 91 -2.95 16.01 25.99
C LEU A 91 -4.44 15.87 26.33
N SER A 92 -5.33 16.20 25.39
CA SER A 92 -6.79 16.11 25.60
C SER A 92 -7.34 14.71 25.32
N LEU A 93 -6.70 13.97 24.41
CA LEU A 93 -7.08 12.60 24.05
C LEU A 93 -5.83 11.72 24.12
N SER A 94 -5.64 11.07 25.28
CA SER A 94 -4.42 10.34 25.59
C SER A 94 -4.18 9.15 24.68
N SER A 95 -2.91 8.80 24.47
CA SER A 95 -2.51 7.60 23.74
C SER A 95 -3.07 6.32 24.35
N ASP A 96 -3.26 6.26 25.67
CA ASP A 96 -3.87 5.09 26.32
C ASP A 96 -5.35 4.93 25.93
N THR A 97 -6.11 6.04 25.95
CA THR A 97 -7.52 6.02 25.53
C THR A 97 -7.67 5.63 24.06
N LEU A 98 -6.78 6.17 23.20
CA LEU A 98 -6.76 5.81 21.79
C LEU A 98 -6.34 4.37 21.58
N TYR A 99 -5.40 3.84 22.38
CA TYR A 99 -4.97 2.45 22.30
C TYR A 99 -6.13 1.50 22.55
N ASP A 100 -6.86 1.67 23.66
CA ASP A 100 -8.01 0.82 24.00
C ASP A 100 -9.09 0.87 22.91
N LEU A 101 -9.37 2.08 22.40
CA LEU A 101 -10.28 2.28 21.28
C LEU A 101 -9.82 1.53 20.03
N PHE A 102 -8.57 1.70 19.60
CA PHE A 102 -8.05 1.08 18.38
C PHE A 102 -7.99 -0.44 18.50
N VAL A 103 -7.58 -0.97 19.66
CA VAL A 103 -7.63 -2.42 19.93
C VAL A 103 -9.05 -2.94 19.83
N SER A 104 -10.05 -2.24 20.39
CA SER A 104 -11.45 -2.66 20.31
C SER A 104 -11.92 -2.76 18.85
N VAL A 105 -11.64 -1.74 18.04
CA VAL A 105 -12.04 -1.69 16.64
C VAL A 105 -11.36 -2.78 15.81
N LEU A 106 -10.06 -2.99 16.01
CA LEU A 106 -9.29 -4.00 15.26
C LEU A 106 -9.68 -5.43 15.64
N LYS A 107 -10.08 -5.67 16.90
CA LYS A 107 -10.61 -6.97 17.33
C LYS A 107 -11.97 -7.26 16.71
N ASP A 108 -12.84 -6.24 16.67
CA ASP A 108 -14.20 -6.36 16.16
C ASP A 108 -14.24 -6.51 14.62
N ASP A 109 -13.20 -6.07 13.91
CA ASP A 109 -13.17 -6.07 12.45
C ASP A 109 -11.89 -6.69 11.89
N GLN A 110 -11.95 -8.00 11.62
CA GLN A 110 -10.84 -8.77 11.07
C GLN A 110 -10.53 -8.41 9.60
N ASP A 111 -11.47 -7.78 8.88
CA ASP A 111 -11.22 -7.35 7.50
C ASP A 111 -10.23 -6.18 7.47
N ILE A 112 -10.25 -5.31 8.49
CA ILE A 112 -9.24 -4.26 8.65
C ILE A 112 -7.86 -4.90 8.84
N VAL A 113 -7.75 -5.91 9.69
CA VAL A 113 -6.47 -6.61 9.95
C VAL A 113 -5.95 -7.30 8.68
N ALA A 114 -6.85 -7.94 7.92
CA ALA A 114 -6.50 -8.51 6.63
C ALA A 114 -6.00 -7.42 5.67
N ALA A 115 -6.67 -6.26 5.60
CA ALA A 115 -6.26 -5.15 4.76
C ALA A 115 -4.88 -4.59 5.16
N VAL A 116 -4.58 -4.47 6.45
CA VAL A 116 -3.25 -4.06 6.96
C VAL A 116 -2.17 -4.97 6.41
N LYS A 117 -2.37 -6.30 6.47
CA LYS A 117 -1.41 -7.27 5.95
C LYS A 117 -1.25 -7.11 4.44
N HIS A 118 -2.35 -7.03 3.68
CA HIS A 118 -2.29 -6.83 2.23
C HIS A 118 -1.59 -5.50 1.84
N ASP A 119 -1.80 -4.44 2.60
CA ASP A 119 -1.12 -3.16 2.39
C ASP A 119 0.39 -3.29 2.60
N LEU A 120 0.83 -4.00 3.65
CA LEU A 120 2.27 -4.29 3.87
C LEU A 120 2.89 -5.10 2.73
N TRP A 121 2.19 -6.14 2.25
CA TRP A 121 2.62 -6.91 1.09
C TRP A 121 2.74 -6.05 -0.16
N ALA A 122 1.72 -5.22 -0.45
CA ALA A 122 1.70 -4.35 -1.61
C ALA A 122 2.82 -3.30 -1.58
N VAL A 123 3.12 -2.73 -0.41
CA VAL A 123 4.23 -1.78 -0.26
C VAL A 123 5.56 -2.49 -0.52
N LYS A 124 5.76 -3.68 0.07
CA LYS A 124 7.01 -4.43 -0.08
C LYS A 124 7.27 -4.87 -1.52
N GLU A 125 6.21 -5.18 -2.27
CA GLU A 125 6.30 -5.58 -3.68
C GLU A 125 6.55 -4.40 -4.61
N ARG A 126 5.93 -3.25 -4.35
CA ARG A 126 5.87 -2.13 -5.31
C ARG A 126 6.86 -1.01 -5.02
N ASP A 127 7.31 -0.84 -3.78
CA ASP A 127 8.27 0.20 -3.42
C ASP A 127 9.69 -0.36 -3.30
N PRO A 128 10.61 0.00 -4.21
CA PRO A 128 12.01 -0.42 -4.11
C PRO A 128 12.73 0.16 -2.89
N ALA A 129 12.24 1.26 -2.30
CA ALA A 129 12.80 1.85 -1.09
C ALA A 129 12.37 1.12 0.20
N CYS A 130 11.37 0.23 0.12
CA CYS A 130 10.91 -0.57 1.24
C CYS A 130 11.82 -1.79 1.44
N VAL A 131 12.81 -1.66 2.33
CA VAL A 131 13.78 -2.73 2.60
C VAL A 131 13.19 -3.82 3.49
N SER A 132 12.29 -3.49 4.41
CA SER A 132 11.66 -4.46 5.33
C SER A 132 10.18 -4.12 5.62
N TYR A 133 9.40 -5.12 6.04
CA TYR A 133 8.00 -4.91 6.43
C TYR A 133 7.90 -4.04 7.68
N VAL A 134 8.82 -4.22 8.64
CA VAL A 134 8.86 -3.39 9.86
C VAL A 134 9.17 -1.94 9.53
N GLN A 135 10.08 -1.69 8.59
CA GLN A 135 10.39 -0.33 8.15
C GLN A 135 9.15 0.35 7.56
N CYS A 136 8.36 -0.36 6.75
CA CYS A 136 7.08 0.13 6.26
C CYS A 136 6.13 0.45 7.44
N PHE A 137 5.91 -0.54 8.30
CA PHE A 137 4.99 -0.44 9.42
C PHE A 137 5.32 0.71 10.38
N LEU A 138 6.60 1.00 10.61
CA LEU A 138 7.03 2.03 11.55
C LEU A 138 7.17 3.43 10.93
N ASN A 139 7.59 3.53 9.68
CA ASN A 139 8.05 4.81 9.11
C ASN A 139 7.16 5.35 7.98
N PHE A 140 6.31 4.51 7.36
CA PHE A 140 5.55 4.95 6.19
C PHE A 140 4.29 5.67 6.62
N LYS A 141 4.33 7.00 6.60
CA LYS A 141 3.18 7.84 6.95
C LYS A 141 1.93 7.56 6.11
N GLY A 142 2.10 7.23 4.82
CA GLY A 142 0.99 6.90 3.92
C GLY A 142 0.28 5.62 4.34
N PHE A 143 1.06 4.61 4.73
CA PHE A 143 0.55 3.36 5.29
C PHE A 143 -0.20 3.63 6.61
N LEU A 144 0.42 4.33 7.56
CA LEU A 144 -0.18 4.63 8.87
C LEU A 144 -1.47 5.44 8.75
N ALA A 145 -1.52 6.42 7.85
CA ALA A 145 -2.70 7.22 7.58
C ALA A 145 -3.86 6.38 7.02
N VAL A 146 -3.58 5.43 6.12
CA VAL A 146 -4.60 4.50 5.61
C VAL A 146 -5.15 3.62 6.73
N GLN A 147 -4.29 3.08 7.58
CA GLN A 147 -4.76 2.22 8.67
C GLN A 147 -5.59 3.00 9.70
N ALA A 148 -5.17 4.22 10.04
CA ALA A 148 -5.96 5.11 10.89
C ALA A 148 -7.31 5.50 10.25
N HIS A 149 -7.33 5.73 8.93
CA HIS A 149 -8.57 5.95 8.18
C HIS A 149 -9.51 4.76 8.25
N ARG A 150 -9.04 3.51 8.12
CA ARG A 150 -9.89 2.32 8.23
C ARG A 150 -10.58 2.24 9.60
N ILE A 151 -9.84 2.55 10.67
CA ILE A 151 -10.40 2.63 12.03
C ILE A 151 -11.44 3.76 12.11
N ALA A 152 -11.13 4.94 11.59
CA ALA A 152 -12.08 6.06 11.54
C ALA A 152 -13.34 5.75 10.71
N HIS A 153 -13.18 5.05 9.58
CA HIS A 153 -14.28 4.59 8.73
C HIS A 153 -15.19 3.61 9.47
N LYS A 154 -14.62 2.68 10.25
CA LYS A 154 -15.41 1.78 11.09
C LYS A 154 -16.21 2.55 12.14
N LEU A 155 -15.59 3.50 12.83
CA LEU A 155 -16.28 4.37 13.80
C LEU A 155 -17.37 5.21 13.14
N TRP A 156 -17.14 5.71 11.93
CA TRP A 156 -18.12 6.43 11.13
C TRP A 156 -19.34 5.55 10.81
N SER A 157 -19.10 4.29 10.41
CA SER A 157 -20.17 3.32 10.12
C SER A 157 -20.99 2.91 11.35
N GLN A 158 -20.43 3.06 12.56
CA GLN A 158 -21.10 2.85 13.84
C GLN A 158 -21.81 4.13 14.36
N ASP A 159 -22.00 5.13 13.50
CA ASP A 159 -22.58 6.46 13.84
C ASP A 159 -21.78 7.27 14.88
N ARG A 160 -20.54 6.87 15.19
CA ARG A 160 -19.61 7.62 16.05
C ARG A 160 -18.88 8.70 15.27
N LYS A 161 -19.62 9.53 14.52
CA LYS A 161 -19.10 10.47 13.51
C LYS A 161 -18.14 11.50 14.09
N ILE A 162 -18.44 12.07 15.25
CA ILE A 162 -17.60 13.08 15.91
C ILE A 162 -16.19 12.51 16.17
N LEU A 163 -16.12 11.29 16.70
CA LEU A 163 -14.85 10.64 17.00
C LEU A 163 -14.07 10.31 15.72
N ALA A 164 -14.76 9.84 14.69
CA ALA A 164 -14.14 9.57 13.40
C ALA A 164 -13.52 10.84 12.77
N VAL A 165 -14.21 11.98 12.85
CA VAL A 165 -13.68 13.29 12.36
C VAL A 165 -12.52 13.78 13.21
N ILE A 166 -12.56 13.59 14.54
CA ILE A 166 -11.40 13.92 15.40
C ILE A 166 -10.17 13.11 14.97
N ILE A 167 -10.33 11.80 14.73
CA ILE A 167 -9.24 10.95 14.26
C ILE A 167 -8.73 11.41 12.89
N GLN A 168 -9.62 11.70 11.93
CA GLN A 168 -9.24 12.28 10.64
C GLN A 168 -8.40 13.55 10.81
N ASN A 169 -8.82 14.49 11.65
CA ASN A 169 -8.07 15.72 11.89
C ASN A 169 -6.67 15.43 12.43
N ARG A 170 -6.56 14.50 13.38
CA ARG A 170 -5.24 14.05 13.89
C ARG A 170 -4.38 13.42 12.81
N VAL A 171 -4.96 12.60 11.93
CA VAL A 171 -4.27 11.98 10.79
C VAL A 171 -3.77 13.05 9.82
N SER A 172 -4.58 14.06 9.53
CA SER A 172 -4.20 15.20 8.69
C SER A 172 -3.04 15.99 9.30
N GLU A 173 -3.09 16.29 10.60
CA GLU A 173 -2.01 17.02 11.28
C GLU A 173 -0.69 16.23 11.35
N VAL A 174 -0.74 14.94 11.66
CA VAL A 174 0.46 14.13 11.93
C VAL A 174 1.08 13.56 10.65
N PHE A 175 0.24 13.11 9.72
CA PHE A 175 0.71 12.43 8.50
C PHE A 175 0.62 13.31 7.25
N ALA A 176 -0.05 14.47 7.33
CA ALA A 176 -0.35 15.36 6.20
C ALA A 176 -1.19 14.67 5.12
N LEU A 177 -2.08 13.76 5.52
CA LEU A 177 -3.08 13.13 4.66
C LEU A 177 -4.46 13.41 5.24
N ASP A 178 -5.35 13.98 4.43
CA ASP A 178 -6.72 14.26 4.82
C ASP A 178 -7.67 13.32 4.09
N ILE A 179 -8.18 12.30 4.78
CA ILE A 179 -9.08 11.30 4.22
C ILE A 179 -10.37 11.33 5.02
N HIS A 180 -11.45 11.80 4.39
CA HIS A 180 -12.74 11.89 5.05
C HIS A 180 -13.20 10.49 5.52
N PRO A 181 -13.66 10.30 6.78
CA PRO A 181 -14.01 8.98 7.31
C PRO A 181 -15.09 8.25 6.51
N GLY A 182 -16.00 8.97 5.85
CA GLY A 182 -17.01 8.40 4.95
C GLY A 182 -16.44 7.80 3.65
N ALA A 183 -15.21 8.12 3.27
CA ALA A 183 -14.57 7.62 2.06
C ALA A 183 -14.29 6.11 2.17
N ARG A 184 -14.62 5.36 1.12
CA ARG A 184 -14.37 3.92 1.04
C ARG A 184 -13.06 3.66 0.32
N ILE A 185 -12.13 3.01 1.02
CA ILE A 185 -10.78 2.73 0.55
C ILE A 185 -10.57 1.21 0.49
N GLY A 186 -10.17 0.70 -0.67
CA GLY A 186 -9.83 -0.72 -0.90
C GLY A 186 -8.55 -1.14 -0.18
N TYR A 187 -7.99 -2.31 -0.49
CA TYR A 187 -6.75 -2.85 0.06
C TYR A 187 -5.62 -2.86 -0.97
N GLY A 188 -4.38 -3.07 -0.52
CA GLY A 188 -3.18 -3.07 -1.36
C GLY A 188 -2.80 -1.68 -1.86
N ILE A 189 -2.99 -0.65 -1.04
CA ILE A 189 -2.76 0.76 -1.41
C ILE A 189 -1.41 1.21 -0.87
N LEU A 190 -0.62 1.88 -1.70
CA LEU A 190 0.62 2.53 -1.29
C LEU A 190 0.58 4.00 -1.70
N PHE A 191 0.77 4.84 -0.69
CA PHE A 191 0.90 6.28 -0.81
C PHE A 191 2.36 6.66 -0.59
N ASP A 192 3.11 6.79 -1.69
CA ASP A 192 4.48 7.28 -1.67
C ASP A 192 4.50 8.82 -1.62
N HIS A 193 5.25 9.39 -0.68
CA HIS A 193 5.40 10.84 -0.50
C HIS A 193 4.10 11.68 -0.44
N ALA A 194 2.99 11.12 0.05
CA ALA A 194 1.64 11.69 -0.04
C ALA A 194 1.32 12.91 0.88
N THR A 195 2.31 13.78 1.11
CA THR A 195 2.08 15.05 1.81
C THR A 195 1.07 15.92 1.06
N GLY A 196 -0.01 16.34 1.72
CA GLY A 196 -1.05 17.20 1.14
C GLY A 196 -2.09 16.46 0.30
N LEU A 197 -2.17 15.13 0.40
CA LEU A 197 -3.24 14.36 -0.22
C LEU A 197 -4.57 14.63 0.48
N VAL A 198 -5.63 14.92 -0.29
CA VAL A 198 -7.00 15.13 0.21
C VAL A 198 -7.96 14.19 -0.52
N ILE A 199 -8.72 13.40 0.23
CA ILE A 199 -9.73 12.45 -0.25
C ILE A 199 -11.06 12.81 0.43
N GLY A 200 -12.01 13.35 -0.35
CA GLY A 200 -13.32 13.78 0.16
C GLY A 200 -14.30 12.63 0.44
N GLU A 201 -15.42 12.96 1.10
CA GLU A 201 -16.44 11.98 1.51
C GLU A 201 -16.96 11.10 0.37
N THR A 202 -17.15 11.69 -0.80
CA THR A 202 -17.67 11.03 -2.00
C THR A 202 -16.57 10.51 -2.92
N ALA A 203 -15.34 10.40 -2.42
CA ALA A 203 -14.23 9.78 -3.15
C ALA A 203 -14.44 8.27 -3.24
N PHE A 204 -15.42 7.90 -4.06
CA PHE A 204 -15.45 6.63 -4.73
C PHE A 204 -14.48 6.75 -5.91
N GLY A 205 -13.69 5.71 -6.16
CA GLY A 205 -12.97 5.55 -7.42
C GLY A 205 -13.96 5.45 -8.59
N PHE A 206 -14.57 6.57 -8.98
CA PHE A 206 -15.38 6.65 -10.18
C PHE A 206 -14.43 6.86 -11.36
N PRO A 207 -14.27 5.87 -12.27
CA PRO A 207 -13.43 6.03 -13.46
C PRO A 207 -13.83 7.23 -14.32
N LEU A 208 -15.05 7.75 -14.13
CA LEU A 208 -15.55 8.93 -14.81
C LEU A 208 -14.80 10.22 -14.42
N PHE A 209 -14.41 10.39 -13.15
CA PHE A 209 -13.75 11.62 -12.69
C PHE A 209 -12.28 11.67 -13.15
N GLN A 210 -11.57 10.54 -13.15
CA GLN A 210 -10.22 10.42 -13.71
C GLN A 210 -10.22 10.73 -15.22
N THR A 211 -11.25 10.27 -15.94
CA THR A 211 -11.40 10.49 -17.37
C THR A 211 -11.69 11.94 -17.67
N ILE A 212 -12.65 12.56 -16.97
CA ILE A 212 -13.00 13.98 -17.13
C ILE A 212 -11.84 14.88 -16.74
N PHE A 213 -11.16 14.62 -15.62
CA PHE A 213 -10.03 15.42 -15.18
C PHE A 213 -8.83 15.30 -16.13
N SER A 214 -8.52 14.10 -16.63
CA SER A 214 -7.48 13.91 -17.65
C SER A 214 -7.85 14.62 -18.96
N PHE A 215 -9.13 14.59 -19.36
CA PHE A 215 -9.60 15.29 -20.56
C PHE A 215 -9.53 16.81 -20.40
N LEU A 216 -9.98 17.35 -19.27
CA LEU A 216 -9.96 18.77 -18.98
C LEU A 216 -8.53 19.29 -18.83
N PHE A 217 -7.65 18.51 -18.19
CA PHE A 217 -6.23 18.81 -18.07
C PHE A 217 -5.53 18.76 -19.44
N MET A 218 -5.81 17.76 -20.27
CA MET A 218 -5.30 17.69 -21.64
C MET A 218 -5.77 18.89 -22.48
N LEU A 219 -7.04 19.29 -22.37
CA LEU A 219 -7.57 20.50 -23.01
C LEU A 219 -6.87 21.77 -22.51
N LEU A 220 -6.53 21.84 -21.21
CA LEU A 220 -5.80 22.96 -20.63
C LEU A 220 -4.34 23.01 -21.12
N VAL A 221 -3.67 21.87 -21.22
CA VAL A 221 -2.32 21.75 -21.80
C VAL A 221 -2.35 22.14 -23.28
N ILE A 222 -3.33 21.65 -24.06
CA ILE A 222 -3.49 22.04 -25.48
C ILE A 222 -3.72 23.55 -25.59
N LYS A 223 -4.56 24.14 -24.73
CA LYS A 223 -4.83 25.59 -24.72
C LYS A 223 -3.59 26.40 -24.33
N MET A 224 -2.78 25.91 -23.38
CA MET A 224 -1.50 26.52 -23.01
C MET A 224 -0.47 26.44 -24.15
N LEU A 225 -0.37 25.29 -24.82
CA LEU A 225 0.53 25.09 -25.97
C LEU A 225 0.11 25.94 -27.18
N ASN A 226 -1.19 26.07 -27.45
CA ASN A 226 -1.68 26.94 -28.52
C ASN A 226 -1.49 28.42 -28.19
N ARG A 227 -1.68 28.83 -26.93
CA ARG A 227 -1.41 30.21 -26.49
C ARG A 227 0.08 30.58 -26.58
N SER A 228 0.97 29.60 -26.48
CA SER A 228 2.42 29.76 -26.70
C SER A 228 2.78 29.88 -28.20
N ARG A 229 2.00 29.25 -29.11
CA ARG A 229 2.21 29.34 -30.56
C ARG A 229 1.70 30.66 -31.17
N THR A 230 0.58 31.20 -30.68
CA THR A 230 0.01 32.44 -31.23
C THR A 230 0.76 33.72 -30.83
N ASN A 231 1.73 33.63 -29.93
CA ASN A 231 2.45 34.80 -29.37
C ASN A 231 3.92 34.91 -29.81
N ARG A 232 4.34 34.19 -30.87
CA ARG A 232 5.68 34.35 -31.46
C ARG A 232 5.65 35.33 -32.64
N SER A 233 5.78 36.61 -32.36
CA SER A 233 6.34 37.56 -33.32
C SER A 233 7.85 37.31 -33.43
N PRO A 234 8.48 37.39 -34.62
CA PRO A 234 9.91 37.15 -34.75
C PRO A 234 10.67 38.38 -34.26
N LEU A 235 11.12 38.37 -33.00
CA LEU A 235 12.03 39.41 -32.49
C LEU A 235 13.36 38.76 -32.07
N ASN A 236 14.41 39.12 -32.81
CA ASN A 236 15.80 38.76 -32.54
C ASN A 236 16.27 39.38 -31.22
N LEU A 237 16.72 38.56 -30.26
CA LEU A 237 17.48 38.97 -29.07
C LEU A 237 18.47 37.85 -28.68
N PRO A 238 19.65 38.19 -28.10
CA PRO A 238 20.80 37.29 -27.96
C PRO A 238 20.65 36.29 -26.79
N PRO A 239 21.49 35.22 -26.72
CA PRO A 239 21.29 34.14 -25.76
C PRO A 239 21.78 34.55 -24.37
N GLY A 240 20.87 34.51 -23.39
CA GLY A 240 21.18 34.52 -21.96
C GLY A 240 20.47 33.35 -21.26
N PRO A 241 21.01 32.79 -20.18
CA PRO A 241 20.48 31.57 -19.58
C PRO A 241 19.22 31.90 -18.79
N ARG A 242 18.04 31.57 -19.33
CA ARG A 242 16.79 31.57 -18.56
C ARG A 242 16.59 30.20 -17.92
N LYS A 243 16.81 30.13 -16.60
CA LYS A 243 16.29 29.06 -15.76
C LYS A 243 14.75 29.10 -15.81
N LEU A 244 14.11 28.04 -16.28
CA LEU A 244 12.66 27.81 -16.05
C LEU A 244 12.48 27.11 -14.69
N PRO A 245 11.69 27.64 -13.75
CA PRO A 245 11.36 26.93 -12.52
C PRO A 245 9.99 26.21 -12.59
N LEU A 246 9.89 25.10 -11.84
CA LEU A 246 8.69 24.63 -11.14
C LEU A 246 7.48 24.06 -11.92
N ILE A 247 7.66 23.41 -13.08
CA ILE A 247 6.58 22.60 -13.71
C ILE A 247 6.84 21.08 -13.64
N GLY A 248 8.10 20.66 -13.43
CA GLY A 248 8.46 19.23 -13.37
C GLY A 248 7.81 18.46 -12.23
N ASN A 249 7.70 19.05 -11.03
CA ASN A 249 7.30 18.32 -9.83
C ASN A 249 5.80 17.97 -9.80
N ILE A 250 4.93 18.76 -10.43
CA ILE A 250 3.48 18.48 -10.45
C ILE A 250 3.15 17.41 -11.50
N ILE A 251 3.89 17.39 -12.62
CA ILE A 251 3.70 16.39 -13.67
C ILE A 251 4.20 15.01 -13.21
N ASP A 252 5.28 14.97 -12.42
CA ASP A 252 5.86 13.72 -11.90
C ASP A 252 4.94 13.03 -10.86
N VAL A 253 4.33 13.81 -9.95
CA VAL A 253 3.34 13.29 -8.99
C VAL A 253 2.09 12.78 -9.72
N HIS A 254 1.66 13.45 -10.79
CA HIS A 254 0.46 13.06 -11.53
C HIS A 254 0.68 11.82 -12.41
N PHE A 255 1.88 11.65 -13.01
CA PHE A 255 2.22 10.45 -13.77
C PHE A 255 2.31 9.20 -12.88
N ARG A 256 2.84 9.33 -11.66
CA ARG A 256 2.88 8.24 -10.67
C ARG A 256 1.49 7.79 -10.22
N ILE A 257 0.54 8.71 -10.06
CA ILE A 257 -0.86 8.39 -9.68
C ILE A 257 -1.64 7.73 -10.84
N ILE A 258 -1.42 8.16 -12.09
CA ILE A 258 -2.12 7.61 -13.27
C ILE A 258 -1.62 6.19 -13.63
N LEU A 259 -0.32 5.94 -13.50
CA LEU A 259 0.25 4.60 -13.68
C LEU A 259 -0.20 3.63 -12.57
N TRP A 260 -0.43 4.13 -11.35
CA TRP A 260 -1.00 3.35 -10.26
C TRP A 260 -2.44 2.90 -10.52
N GLY A 261 -3.30 3.85 -10.92
CA GLY A 261 -4.73 3.57 -11.16
C GLY A 261 -4.99 2.67 -12.38
N THR A 262 -4.04 2.56 -13.31
CA THR A 262 -4.12 1.64 -14.46
C THR A 262 -3.64 0.23 -14.12
N TRP A 263 -2.71 0.07 -13.18
CA TRP A 263 -2.26 -1.23 -12.69
C TRP A 263 -3.32 -1.91 -11.79
N GLN A 264 -4.00 -1.15 -10.92
CA GLN A 264 -5.09 -1.67 -10.07
C GLN A 264 -6.23 -2.32 -10.89
N ARG A 265 -6.52 -1.78 -12.08
CA ARG A 265 -7.57 -2.26 -12.98
C ARG A 265 -7.23 -3.57 -13.71
N ASN A 266 -5.99 -4.03 -13.63
CA ASN A 266 -5.53 -5.33 -14.16
C ASN A 266 -5.41 -6.41 -13.09
N MET A 267 -5.48 -6.06 -11.81
CA MET A 267 -5.51 -7.03 -10.69
C MET A 267 -6.95 -7.49 -10.36
N ASP A 268 -7.96 -6.68 -10.69
CA ASP A 268 -9.39 -7.02 -10.53
C ASP A 268 -9.97 -7.82 -11.73
N ARG A 269 -9.13 -8.39 -12.60
CA ARG A 269 -9.54 -9.20 -13.76
C ARG A 269 -8.90 -10.59 -13.75
#